data_AF-A0A9E0CK89-F1
#
_entry.id   AF-A0A9E0CK89-F1
#
_cell.length_a   1.000
_cell.length_b   1.000
_cell.length_c   1.000
_cell.angle_alpha   90.00
_cell.angle_beta   90.00
_cell.angle_gamma   90.00
#
_symmetry.space_group_name_H-M   'P 1'
#
loop_
_entity.id
_entity.type
_entity.pdbx_description
1 polymer ?
#
loop_
_entity_poly.entity_id
_entity_poly.type
_entity_poly.pdbx_seq_one_letter_code
_entity_poly.pdbx_strand_id
1 'polypeptide(L)'
;MRGIQTPVRNVRRRIFKEIAKFGYEQRNLQDLEDLPYEIVPGEVAKYRDSIYRERAIVGERLRLAMGMSLNPADKPTRITKGIDESNISEKYYEPPLLQVIPSACNECKEKAFIVGEQCQGCMAHPCMEVCPKKAISFKDGYSYIDQEKCIKCGQCKKVCPYGAIYERKRPCANACGVGAIETDYAGRAKINPDKCVSCGMCMVNCPFGAIADKSQIYQLIKAMNEGAEVIAILAPAFVGQFGPKATPNKIKAALLDIGFADVWEVAVGADAGALEEAKHYVQSVATGKLPFLLTSCCPSWSMLGKKYFPEVIDEISNALTPMVATARAARITSPNAKIVFVGPCVAKKLEASRRTVRSEVDFVITFEELAGMFDAKEIDFNTYEKEEELNDAFGAGRGYAVASGVAGAIKACID
;
A
#
# COMPACT_ATOMS: atom_id res chain seq x y z
N MET A 1 4.49 11.97 -1.81
CA MET A 1 3.03 12.19 -1.90
C MET A 1 2.27 11.87 -0.61
N ARG A 2 2.86 11.16 0.37
CA ARG A 2 2.22 10.96 1.69
C ARG A 2 1.91 12.31 2.34
N GLY A 3 0.77 12.40 3.03
CA GLY A 3 0.33 13.60 3.75
C GLY A 3 -0.27 14.72 2.89
N ILE A 4 -0.36 14.55 1.57
CA ILE A 4 -0.91 15.56 0.66
C ILE A 4 -2.22 15.06 0.05
N GLN A 5 -3.26 15.89 0.07
CA GLN A 5 -4.49 15.58 -0.65
C GLN A 5 -4.29 15.76 -2.15
N THR A 6 -4.46 14.67 -2.91
CA THR A 6 -4.25 14.65 -4.37
C THR A 6 -5.45 14.04 -5.07
N PRO A 7 -5.65 14.32 -6.38
CA PRO A 7 -6.68 13.65 -7.17
C PRO A 7 -6.58 12.12 -7.14
N VAL A 8 -5.36 11.56 -7.09
CA VAL A 8 -5.16 10.10 -6.97
C VAL A 8 -5.78 9.56 -5.69
N ARG A 9 -5.54 10.23 -4.55
CA ARG A 9 -6.13 9.84 -3.26
C ARG A 9 -7.65 9.98 -3.27
N ASN A 10 -8.17 11.07 -3.84
CA ASN A 10 -9.62 11.28 -3.95
C ASN A 10 -10.29 10.17 -4.76
N VAL A 11 -9.73 9.80 -5.91
CA VAL A 11 -10.32 8.73 -6.73
C VAL A 11 -10.23 7.38 -6.03
N ARG A 12 -9.10 7.04 -5.38
CA ARG A 12 -9.00 5.79 -4.59
C ARG A 12 -10.04 5.73 -3.47
N ARG A 13 -10.15 6.80 -2.67
CA ARG A 13 -11.14 6.91 -1.60
C ARG A 13 -12.57 6.76 -2.13
N ARG A 14 -12.88 7.38 -3.27
CA ARG A 14 -14.19 7.23 -3.94
C ARG A 14 -14.45 5.79 -4.39
N ILE A 15 -13.47 5.09 -4.97
CA ILE A 15 -13.60 3.67 -5.32
C ILE A 15 -13.94 2.82 -4.09
N PHE A 16 -13.20 3.01 -2.98
CA PHE A 16 -13.47 2.28 -1.74
C PHE A 16 -14.83 2.62 -1.15
N LYS A 17 -15.25 3.89 -1.19
CA LYS A 17 -16.59 4.33 -0.78
C LYS A 17 -17.67 3.59 -1.56
N GLU A 18 -17.61 3.61 -2.89
CA GLU A 18 -18.67 3.00 -3.70
C GLU A 18 -18.70 1.48 -3.53
N ILE A 19 -17.56 0.80 -3.42
CA ILE A 19 -17.54 -0.65 -3.16
C ILE A 19 -18.07 -0.97 -1.75
N ALA A 20 -17.72 -0.18 -0.73
CA ALA A 20 -18.25 -0.37 0.61
C ALA A 20 -19.76 -0.16 0.63
N LYS A 21 -20.25 0.91 -0.01
CA LYS A 21 -21.68 1.18 -0.19
C LYS A 21 -22.38 0.03 -0.91
N PHE A 22 -21.82 -0.43 -2.02
CA PHE A 22 -22.31 -1.58 -2.78
C PHE A 22 -22.43 -2.85 -1.92
N GLY A 23 -21.45 -3.11 -1.06
CA GLY A 23 -21.49 -4.21 -0.09
C GLY A 23 -22.57 -4.03 0.97
N TYR A 24 -22.67 -2.85 1.59
CA TYR A 24 -23.65 -2.57 2.65
C TYR A 24 -25.10 -2.62 2.13
N GLU A 25 -25.34 -2.17 0.90
CA GLU A 25 -26.63 -2.20 0.24
C GLU A 25 -27.01 -3.57 -0.33
N GLN A 26 -26.09 -4.54 -0.31
CA GLN A 26 -26.29 -5.89 -0.85
C GLN A 26 -26.77 -5.86 -2.33
N ARG A 27 -26.20 -4.94 -3.13
CA ARG A 27 -26.52 -4.80 -4.56
C ARG A 27 -26.23 -6.07 -5.34
N ASN A 28 -26.91 -6.24 -6.48
CA ASN A 28 -26.62 -7.35 -7.38
C ASN A 28 -25.22 -7.18 -7.96
N LEU A 29 -24.40 -8.24 -7.92
CA LEU A 29 -23.02 -8.22 -8.43
C LEU A 29 -22.90 -7.75 -9.88
N GLN A 30 -23.92 -7.96 -10.70
CA GLN A 30 -23.93 -7.50 -12.10
C GLN A 30 -23.98 -5.98 -12.23
N ASP A 31 -24.55 -5.28 -11.24
CA ASP A 31 -24.65 -3.82 -11.20
C ASP A 31 -23.27 -3.15 -10.99
N LEU A 32 -22.22 -3.93 -10.72
CA LEU A 32 -20.84 -3.44 -10.65
C LEU A 32 -20.39 -2.83 -11.99
N GLU A 33 -20.98 -3.24 -13.11
CA GLU A 33 -20.72 -2.68 -14.45
C GLU A 33 -21.17 -1.21 -14.58
N ASP A 34 -22.12 -0.76 -13.74
CA ASP A 34 -22.66 0.59 -13.79
C ASP A 34 -21.84 1.59 -12.97
N LEU A 35 -21.12 1.12 -11.93
CA LEU A 35 -20.33 1.97 -11.04
C LEU A 35 -19.31 2.88 -11.75
N PRO A 36 -18.62 2.49 -12.86
CA PRO A 36 -17.78 3.42 -13.60
C PRO A 36 -18.51 4.67 -14.09
N TYR A 37 -19.79 4.55 -14.46
CA TYR A 37 -20.63 5.66 -14.90
C TYR A 37 -21.14 6.50 -13.72
N GLU A 38 -21.41 5.87 -12.57
CA GLU A 38 -21.76 6.57 -11.33
C GLU A 38 -20.57 7.38 -10.76
N ILE A 39 -19.36 6.81 -10.82
CA ILE A 39 -18.12 7.42 -10.33
C ILE A 39 -17.63 8.53 -11.25
N VAL A 40 -17.72 8.32 -12.56
CA VAL A 40 -17.30 9.28 -13.59
C VAL A 40 -18.50 9.60 -14.50
N PRO A 41 -19.45 10.44 -14.03
CA PRO A 41 -20.64 10.80 -14.78
C PRO A 41 -20.33 11.81 -15.90
N GLY A 42 -21.28 11.96 -16.83
CA GLY A 42 -21.16 12.89 -17.96
C GLY A 42 -20.35 12.34 -19.13
N GLU A 43 -19.91 13.22 -20.02
CA GLU A 43 -19.26 12.83 -21.29
C GLU A 43 -17.82 13.32 -21.41
N VAL A 44 -17.36 14.17 -20.49
CA VAL A 44 -16.04 14.82 -20.55
C VAL A 44 -15.10 14.24 -19.48
N ALA A 45 -13.92 13.83 -19.92
CA ALA A 45 -12.87 13.32 -19.03
C ALA A 45 -12.29 14.44 -18.14
N LYS A 46 -11.92 14.11 -16.91
CA LYS A 46 -11.37 15.09 -15.96
C LYS A 46 -9.86 15.00 -15.82
N TYR A 47 -9.30 13.79 -15.84
CA TYR A 47 -7.87 13.56 -15.54
C TYR A 47 -7.11 12.89 -16.67
N ARG A 48 -7.81 12.51 -17.74
CA ARG A 48 -7.30 11.72 -18.85
C ARG A 48 -7.75 12.30 -20.18
N ASP A 49 -7.16 11.78 -21.24
CA ASP A 49 -7.42 12.12 -22.64
C ASP A 49 -8.83 11.73 -23.11
N SER A 50 -9.47 10.75 -22.47
CA SER A 50 -10.77 10.23 -22.90
C SER A 50 -11.60 9.69 -21.73
N ILE A 51 -12.92 9.94 -21.78
CA ILE A 51 -13.89 9.47 -20.77
C ILE A 51 -13.95 7.95 -20.73
N TYR A 52 -13.81 7.30 -21.89
CA TYR A 52 -13.77 5.85 -22.02
C TYR A 52 -12.55 5.27 -21.30
N ARG A 53 -11.38 5.92 -21.45
CA ARG A 53 -10.15 5.50 -20.76
C ARG A 53 -10.29 5.67 -19.25
N GLU A 54 -10.89 6.77 -18.80
CA GLU A 54 -11.09 7.04 -17.38
C GLU A 54 -12.01 6.00 -16.73
N ARG A 55 -13.15 5.67 -17.38
CA ARG A 55 -14.07 4.61 -16.94
C ARG A 55 -13.44 3.23 -16.96
N ALA A 56 -12.66 2.89 -17.98
CA ALA A 56 -11.95 1.62 -18.04
C ALA A 56 -10.95 1.47 -16.87
N ILE A 57 -10.22 2.53 -16.52
CA ILE A 57 -9.34 2.53 -15.34
C ILE A 57 -10.14 2.37 -14.05
N VAL A 58 -11.31 3.02 -13.94
CA VAL A 58 -12.21 2.85 -12.80
C VAL A 58 -12.69 1.40 -12.70
N GLY A 59 -13.11 0.77 -13.79
CA GLY A 59 -13.49 -0.64 -13.82
C GLY A 59 -12.39 -1.58 -13.30
N GLU A 60 -11.16 -1.40 -13.76
CA GLU A 60 -10.02 -2.18 -13.26
C GLU A 60 -9.72 -1.94 -11.77
N ARG A 61 -9.94 -0.72 -11.27
CA ARG A 61 -9.83 -0.41 -9.83
C ARG A 61 -10.94 -1.05 -9.02
N LEU A 62 -12.17 -1.06 -9.51
CA LEU A 62 -13.30 -1.76 -8.89
C LEU A 62 -13.00 -3.26 -8.80
N ARG A 63 -12.42 -3.86 -9.86
CA ARG A 63 -11.99 -5.27 -9.80
C ARG A 63 -11.00 -5.53 -8.67
N LEU A 64 -9.93 -4.73 -8.58
CA LEU A 64 -8.97 -4.88 -7.49
C LEU A 64 -9.61 -4.62 -6.12
N ALA A 65 -10.53 -3.66 -6.01
CA ALA A 65 -11.27 -3.37 -4.78
C ALA A 65 -12.28 -4.47 -4.38
N MET A 66 -12.73 -5.29 -5.33
CA MET A 66 -13.48 -6.52 -5.10
C MET A 66 -12.56 -7.73 -4.80
N GLY A 67 -11.24 -7.52 -4.74
CA GLY A 67 -10.25 -8.57 -4.54
C GLY A 67 -9.95 -9.42 -5.77
N MET A 68 -10.41 -9.02 -6.97
CA MET A 68 -10.14 -9.71 -8.24
C MET A 68 -8.80 -9.30 -8.86
N SER A 69 -8.30 -10.08 -9.81
CA SER A 69 -7.18 -9.67 -10.67
C SER A 69 -7.64 -8.78 -11.83
N LEU A 70 -6.71 -8.01 -12.38
CA LEU A 70 -6.97 -7.20 -13.58
C LEU A 70 -7.39 -8.06 -14.76
N ASN A 71 -8.18 -7.48 -15.67
CA ASN A 71 -8.49 -8.15 -16.93
C ASN A 71 -7.30 -8.11 -17.91
N PRO A 72 -7.19 -9.11 -18.80
CA PRO A 72 -6.28 -9.03 -19.94
C PRO A 72 -6.62 -7.80 -20.80
N ALA A 73 -5.61 -7.00 -21.11
CA ALA A 73 -5.78 -5.77 -21.88
C ALA A 73 -5.99 -6.01 -23.39
N ASP A 74 -5.72 -7.22 -23.88
CA ASP A 74 -5.74 -7.61 -25.29
C ASP A 74 -7.03 -8.32 -25.72
N LYS A 75 -8.02 -8.46 -24.82
CA LYS A 75 -9.27 -9.19 -25.09
C LYS A 75 -10.49 -8.48 -24.51
N PRO A 76 -11.67 -8.55 -25.17
CA PRO A 76 -12.92 -8.08 -24.59
C PRO A 76 -13.21 -8.81 -23.27
N THR A 77 -13.49 -8.05 -22.22
CA THR A 77 -13.79 -8.57 -20.89
C THR A 77 -14.82 -7.69 -20.20
N ARG A 78 -15.40 -8.22 -19.11
CA ARG A 78 -16.37 -7.55 -18.24
C ARG A 78 -15.71 -7.27 -16.89
N ILE A 79 -16.15 -6.22 -16.19
CA ILE A 79 -15.72 -5.95 -14.82
C ILE A 79 -16.14 -7.11 -13.91
N THR A 80 -17.30 -7.72 -14.17
CA THR A 80 -17.85 -8.85 -13.39
C THR A 80 -17.33 -10.23 -13.80
N LYS A 81 -16.40 -10.31 -14.76
CA LYS A 81 -15.82 -11.60 -15.16
C LYS A 81 -15.08 -12.25 -13.97
N GLY A 82 -15.53 -13.43 -13.56
CA GLY A 82 -14.97 -14.17 -12.42
C GLY A 82 -15.40 -13.63 -11.05
N ILE A 83 -16.48 -12.83 -11.00
CA ILE A 83 -16.93 -12.20 -9.75
C ILE A 83 -17.42 -13.20 -8.70
N ASP A 84 -17.92 -14.37 -9.12
CA ASP A 84 -18.42 -15.41 -8.22
C ASP A 84 -17.32 -15.95 -7.29
N GLU A 85 -16.07 -16.05 -7.77
CA GLU A 85 -14.90 -16.41 -6.94
C GLU A 85 -14.58 -15.34 -5.88
N SER A 86 -15.13 -14.13 -6.05
CA SER A 86 -15.01 -13.03 -5.10
C SER A 86 -16.24 -12.87 -4.21
N ASN A 87 -17.33 -13.59 -4.51
CA ASN A 87 -18.60 -13.56 -3.78
C ASN A 87 -18.63 -14.52 -2.59
N ILE A 88 -17.50 -14.68 -1.91
CA ILE A 88 -17.36 -15.52 -0.72
C ILE A 88 -16.82 -14.69 0.43
N SER A 89 -17.30 -14.97 1.64
CA SER A 89 -16.83 -14.29 2.86
C SER A 89 -15.43 -14.74 3.27
N GLU A 90 -14.94 -15.90 2.82
CA GLU A 90 -13.59 -16.40 3.13
C GLU A 90 -12.64 -16.40 1.93
N LYS A 91 -12.44 -15.23 1.30
CA LYS A 91 -11.56 -15.14 0.12
C LYS A 91 -10.07 -15.12 0.49
N TYR A 92 -9.29 -15.99 -0.16
CA TYR A 92 -7.83 -15.99 -0.10
C TYR A 92 -7.24 -14.94 -1.07
N TYR A 93 -6.15 -14.28 -0.66
CA TYR A 93 -5.39 -13.44 -1.59
C TYR A 93 -4.65 -14.30 -2.61
N GLU A 94 -5.05 -14.16 -3.88
CA GLU A 94 -4.30 -14.73 -4.99
C GLU A 94 -3.17 -13.79 -5.42
N PRO A 95 -1.91 -14.24 -5.43
CA PRO A 95 -0.81 -13.47 -6.00
C PRO A 95 -1.05 -13.13 -7.49
N PRO A 96 -0.63 -11.96 -7.98
CA PRO A 96 0.04 -10.89 -7.25
C PRO A 96 -0.96 -9.95 -6.53
N LEU A 97 -0.62 -9.57 -5.29
CA LEU A 97 -1.39 -8.61 -4.48
C LEU A 97 -1.40 -7.21 -5.09
N LEU A 98 -0.22 -6.70 -5.46
CA LEU A 98 -0.03 -5.38 -6.09
C LEU A 98 0.03 -5.56 -7.60
N GLN A 99 -0.77 -4.78 -8.33
CA GLN A 99 -0.84 -4.85 -9.79
C GLN A 99 -0.71 -3.45 -10.40
N VAL A 100 -0.09 -3.38 -11.57
CA VAL A 100 -0.03 -2.17 -12.39
C VAL A 100 -1.19 -2.25 -13.37
N ILE A 101 -2.11 -1.29 -13.30
CA ILE A 101 -3.20 -1.11 -14.26
C ILE A 101 -2.58 -0.56 -15.55
N PRO A 102 -2.52 -1.34 -16.66
CA PRO A 102 -1.77 -0.94 -17.84
C PRO A 102 -2.28 0.37 -18.45
N SER A 103 -3.61 0.52 -18.55
CA SER A 103 -4.27 1.71 -19.11
C SER A 103 -4.05 2.99 -18.28
N ALA A 104 -3.73 2.85 -16.99
CA ALA A 104 -3.44 3.98 -16.09
C ALA A 104 -1.95 4.35 -16.04
N CYS A 105 -1.06 3.48 -16.52
CA CYS A 105 0.38 3.72 -16.51
C CYS A 105 0.76 4.80 -17.54
N ASN A 106 1.64 5.73 -17.15
CA ASN A 106 2.12 6.80 -18.04
C ASN A 106 3.43 6.45 -18.76
N GLU A 107 3.86 5.18 -18.75
CA GLU A 107 5.04 4.74 -19.52
C GLU A 107 6.31 5.55 -19.24
N CYS A 108 6.46 6.03 -17.99
CA CYS A 108 7.58 6.86 -17.61
C CYS A 108 8.90 6.12 -17.87
N LYS A 109 9.82 6.71 -18.64
CA LYS A 109 11.17 6.17 -18.83
C LYS A 109 11.82 5.84 -17.49
N GLU A 110 12.44 4.67 -17.39
CA GLU A 110 13.04 4.16 -16.15
C GLU A 110 14.08 5.13 -15.57
N LYS A 111 15.01 5.55 -16.43
CA LYS A 111 15.98 6.61 -16.18
C LYS A 111 16.32 7.27 -17.52
N ALA A 112 16.28 8.59 -17.58
CA ALA A 112 16.65 9.38 -18.76
C ALA A 112 17.25 10.72 -18.33
N PHE A 113 18.19 11.24 -19.12
CA PHE A 113 18.65 12.62 -19.02
C PHE A 113 18.03 13.41 -20.16
N ILE A 114 17.31 14.47 -19.82
CA ILE A 114 16.55 15.27 -20.78
C ILE A 114 17.06 16.70 -20.68
N VAL A 115 17.30 17.31 -21.83
CA VAL A 115 17.59 18.75 -21.91
C VAL A 115 16.25 19.47 -21.87
N GLY A 116 16.08 20.32 -20.87
CA GLY A 116 14.91 21.17 -20.72
C GLY A 116 15.05 22.50 -21.44
N GLU A 117 13.97 23.26 -21.42
CA GLU A 117 13.84 24.57 -22.08
C GLU A 117 14.80 25.63 -21.52
N GLN A 118 15.36 25.40 -20.32
CA GLN A 118 16.34 26.29 -19.68
C GLN A 118 17.74 26.23 -20.34
N CYS A 119 17.95 25.36 -21.33
CA CYS A 119 19.21 25.27 -22.03
C CYS A 119 19.54 26.62 -22.71
N GLN A 120 20.78 27.11 -22.56
CA GLN A 120 21.19 28.41 -23.11
C GLN A 120 22.07 28.28 -24.37
N GLY A 121 22.20 27.07 -24.93
CA GLY A 121 23.02 26.87 -26.13
C GLY A 121 24.48 27.30 -25.97
N CYS A 122 25.08 27.05 -24.80
CA CYS A 122 26.38 27.61 -24.45
C CYS A 122 27.45 27.28 -25.49
N MET A 123 28.21 28.28 -25.96
CA MET A 123 29.31 28.10 -26.92
C MET A 123 30.36 27.08 -26.45
N ALA A 124 30.61 26.99 -25.13
CA ALA A 124 31.57 26.05 -24.55
C ALA A 124 31.09 24.58 -24.55
N HIS A 125 29.80 24.31 -24.76
CA HIS A 125 29.19 22.98 -24.81
C HIS A 125 29.73 21.95 -23.79
N PRO A 126 29.90 22.28 -22.49
CA PRO A 126 30.57 21.40 -21.54
C PRO A 126 29.88 20.03 -21.40
N CYS A 127 28.55 20.00 -21.57
CA CYS A 127 27.77 18.77 -21.55
C CYS A 127 28.14 17.80 -22.69
N MET A 128 28.49 18.32 -23.87
CA MET A 128 28.92 17.52 -25.03
C MET A 128 30.34 16.99 -24.81
N GLU A 129 31.26 17.86 -24.36
CA GLU A 129 32.66 17.51 -24.12
C GLU A 129 32.83 16.38 -23.09
N VAL A 130 32.04 16.40 -22.00
CA VAL A 130 32.12 15.35 -20.98
C VAL A 130 31.37 14.07 -21.34
N CYS A 131 30.68 13.99 -22.49
CA CYS A 131 29.88 12.83 -22.85
C CYS A 131 30.75 11.70 -23.41
N PRO A 132 30.98 10.59 -22.67
CA PRO A 132 31.92 9.54 -23.11
C PRO A 132 31.42 8.76 -24.32
N LYS A 133 30.11 8.80 -24.60
CA LYS A 133 29.49 8.11 -25.74
C LYS A 133 29.14 9.05 -26.89
N LYS A 134 29.54 10.33 -26.81
CA LYS A 134 29.18 11.37 -27.80
C LYS A 134 27.68 11.35 -28.13
N ALA A 135 26.86 11.15 -27.11
CA ALA A 135 25.40 11.03 -27.22
C ALA A 135 24.70 12.39 -27.27
N ILE A 136 25.44 13.50 -27.17
CA ILE A 136 24.88 14.84 -27.16
C ILE A 136 25.26 15.55 -28.46
N SER A 137 24.28 16.15 -29.10
CA SER A 137 24.42 16.93 -30.34
C SER A 137 23.84 18.32 -30.15
N PHE A 138 24.29 19.27 -30.96
CA PHE A 138 23.71 20.62 -30.98
C PHE A 138 22.72 20.73 -32.13
N LYS A 139 21.47 21.11 -31.84
CA LYS A 139 20.36 21.24 -32.80
C LYS A 139 19.51 22.45 -32.43
N ASP A 140 19.19 23.28 -33.42
CA ASP A 140 18.27 24.42 -33.27
C ASP A 140 18.64 25.37 -32.11
N GLY A 141 19.94 25.59 -31.88
CA GLY A 141 20.44 26.45 -30.81
C GLY A 141 20.53 25.78 -29.43
N TYR A 142 20.14 24.50 -29.30
CA TYR A 142 20.12 23.80 -28.02
C TYR A 142 20.86 22.46 -28.06
N SER A 143 21.24 21.96 -26.88
CA SER A 143 21.77 20.61 -26.75
C SER A 143 20.65 19.58 -26.83
N TYR A 144 20.89 18.46 -27.50
CA TYR A 144 19.97 17.33 -27.63
C TYR A 144 20.68 16.04 -27.25
N ILE A 145 20.09 15.25 -26.35
CA ILE A 145 20.64 13.96 -25.90
C ILE A 145 19.94 12.82 -26.64
N ASP A 146 20.69 12.12 -27.47
CA ASP A 146 20.31 10.85 -28.07
C ASP A 146 20.21 9.77 -26.98
N GLN A 147 18.99 9.31 -26.73
CA GLN A 147 18.71 8.35 -25.66
C GLN A 147 19.18 6.93 -25.99
N GLU A 148 19.42 6.60 -27.25
CA GLU A 148 19.90 5.28 -27.66
C GLU A 148 21.40 5.15 -27.40
N LYS A 149 22.15 6.24 -27.59
CA LYS A 149 23.59 6.28 -27.29
C LYS A 149 23.91 6.56 -25.82
N CYS A 150 22.97 7.18 -25.09
CA CYS A 150 23.20 7.62 -23.72
C CYS A 150 23.24 6.45 -22.73
N ILE A 151 24.39 6.24 -22.09
CA ILE A 151 24.57 5.25 -21.01
C ILE A 151 24.10 5.75 -19.63
N LYS A 152 23.41 6.89 -19.56
CA LYS A 152 22.79 7.42 -18.34
C LYS A 152 23.76 7.62 -17.16
N CYS A 153 25.01 8.01 -17.45
CA CYS A 153 26.05 8.28 -16.46
C CYS A 153 25.86 9.60 -15.70
N GLY A 154 25.15 10.57 -16.28
CA GLY A 154 24.81 11.84 -15.66
C GLY A 154 25.92 12.90 -15.61
N GLN A 155 27.04 12.69 -16.30
CA GLN A 155 28.12 13.70 -16.37
C GLN A 155 27.63 15.02 -16.95
N CYS A 156 26.82 14.97 -18.02
CA CYS A 156 26.24 16.16 -18.64
C CYS A 156 25.37 17.00 -17.69
N LYS A 157 24.59 16.34 -16.80
CA LYS A 157 23.82 17.02 -15.75
C LYS A 157 24.74 17.73 -14.75
N LYS A 158 25.81 17.07 -14.32
CA LYS A 158 26.75 17.62 -13.32
C LYS A 158 27.46 18.88 -13.80
N VAL A 159 27.84 18.94 -15.08
CA VAL A 159 28.60 20.07 -15.64
C VAL A 159 27.73 21.17 -16.24
N CYS A 160 26.40 21.00 -16.28
CA CYS A 160 25.52 22.02 -16.86
C CYS A 160 25.39 23.20 -15.89
N PRO A 161 25.94 24.39 -16.20
CA PRO A 161 25.94 25.52 -15.27
C PRO A 161 24.54 26.10 -15.05
N TYR A 162 23.63 25.91 -16.01
CA TYR A 162 22.25 26.38 -15.95
C TYR A 162 21.28 25.35 -15.36
N GLY A 163 21.75 24.15 -14.97
CA GLY A 163 20.87 23.08 -14.50
C GLY A 163 19.84 22.62 -15.55
N ALA A 164 20.08 22.90 -16.83
CA ALA A 164 19.13 22.65 -17.91
C ALA A 164 18.93 21.16 -18.23
N ILE A 165 19.87 20.29 -17.81
CA ILE A 165 19.78 18.85 -18.03
C ILE A 165 19.27 18.19 -16.75
N TYR A 166 18.02 17.74 -16.76
CA TYR A 166 17.43 17.09 -15.60
C TYR A 166 17.41 15.57 -15.74
N GLU A 167 17.51 14.90 -14.59
CA GLU A 167 17.44 13.46 -14.49
C GLU A 167 15.99 13.06 -14.21
N ARG A 168 15.37 12.39 -15.18
CA ARG A 168 14.03 11.85 -15.06
C ARG A 168 14.12 10.38 -14.66
N LYS A 169 13.64 10.04 -13.47
CA LYS A 169 13.50 8.65 -13.00
C LYS A 169 12.03 8.26 -12.93
N ARG A 170 11.71 7.01 -13.26
CA ARG A 170 10.36 6.45 -13.05
C ARG A 170 10.06 6.45 -11.53
N PRO A 171 9.03 7.17 -11.05
CA PRO A 171 8.81 7.34 -9.61
C PRO A 171 8.62 6.03 -8.83
N CYS A 172 7.86 5.07 -9.39
CA CYS A 172 7.64 3.78 -8.75
C CYS A 172 8.90 2.89 -8.70
N ALA A 173 9.77 2.94 -9.72
CA ALA A 173 11.05 2.23 -9.71
C ALA A 173 12.03 2.88 -8.72
N ASN A 174 12.11 4.21 -8.72
CA ASN A 174 12.96 4.95 -7.78
C ASN A 174 12.56 4.71 -6.30
N ALA A 175 11.28 4.45 -6.03
CA ALA A 175 10.80 4.12 -4.70
C ALA A 175 10.98 2.64 -4.31
N CYS A 176 11.39 1.76 -5.24
CA CYS A 176 11.50 0.33 -5.00
C CYS A 176 12.93 -0.04 -4.57
N GLY A 177 13.15 -0.21 -3.27
CA GLY A 177 14.48 -0.54 -2.72
C GLY A 177 15.07 -1.87 -3.19
N VAL A 178 14.23 -2.82 -3.62
CA VAL A 178 14.65 -4.15 -4.12
C VAL A 178 14.70 -4.24 -5.65
N GLY A 179 14.47 -3.14 -6.37
CA GLY A 179 14.54 -3.13 -7.84
C GLY A 179 13.52 -4.05 -8.54
N ALA A 180 12.33 -4.23 -7.97
CA ALA A 180 11.29 -5.12 -8.50
C ALA A 180 10.41 -4.48 -9.61
N ILE A 181 10.61 -3.21 -9.95
CA ILE A 181 9.84 -2.54 -11.02
C ILE A 181 10.63 -2.59 -12.32
N GLU A 182 10.17 -3.43 -13.23
CA GLU A 182 10.69 -3.60 -14.58
C GLU A 182 9.84 -2.82 -15.59
N THR A 183 10.26 -2.82 -16.86
CA THR A 183 9.52 -2.22 -17.96
C THR A 183 8.99 -3.33 -18.88
N ASP A 184 7.71 -3.29 -19.23
CA ASP A 184 7.12 -4.26 -20.16
C ASP A 184 7.40 -3.89 -21.64
N TYR A 185 6.90 -4.70 -22.57
CA TYR A 185 7.08 -4.51 -24.01
C TYR A 185 6.53 -3.17 -24.55
N ALA A 186 5.61 -2.54 -23.81
CA ALA A 186 4.97 -1.28 -24.18
C ALA A 186 5.53 -0.08 -23.39
N GLY A 187 6.65 -0.24 -22.67
CA GLY A 187 7.22 0.86 -21.87
C GLY A 187 6.54 1.10 -20.53
N ARG A 188 5.54 0.30 -20.15
CA ARG A 188 4.78 0.43 -18.89
C ARG A 188 5.55 -0.22 -17.75
N ALA A 189 5.21 0.15 -16.52
CA ALA A 189 5.79 -0.48 -15.35
C ALA A 189 5.25 -1.92 -15.21
N LYS A 190 6.10 -2.87 -14.88
CA LYS A 190 5.74 -4.26 -14.53
C LYS A 190 6.37 -4.61 -13.19
N ILE A 191 5.61 -5.18 -12.27
CA ILE A 191 6.14 -5.67 -11.00
C ILE A 191 6.66 -7.09 -11.22
N ASN A 192 7.94 -7.33 -10.93
CA ASN A 192 8.52 -8.66 -10.89
C ASN A 192 8.17 -9.33 -9.54
N PRO A 193 7.35 -10.40 -9.53
CA PRO A 193 6.91 -11.03 -8.29
C PRO A 193 8.05 -11.74 -7.54
N ASP A 194 9.07 -12.22 -8.25
CA ASP A 194 10.21 -12.93 -7.67
C ASP A 194 11.08 -11.97 -6.86
N LYS A 195 11.22 -10.72 -7.30
CA LYS A 195 11.93 -9.65 -6.57
C LYS A 195 11.07 -8.95 -5.52
N CYS A 196 9.77 -8.84 -5.76
CA CYS A 196 8.89 -8.03 -4.92
C CYS A 196 8.78 -8.58 -3.47
N VAL A 197 8.85 -7.68 -2.48
CA VAL A 197 8.57 -7.94 -1.05
C VAL A 197 7.25 -7.33 -0.58
N SER A 198 6.43 -6.85 -1.53
CA SER A 198 5.06 -6.34 -1.34
C SER A 198 4.88 -5.17 -0.38
N CYS A 199 5.89 -4.31 -0.22
CA CYS A 199 5.84 -3.18 0.71
C CYS A 199 4.91 -2.02 0.27
N GLY A 200 4.42 -2.02 -0.98
CA GLY A 200 3.51 -0.99 -1.49
C GLY A 200 4.14 0.39 -1.79
N MET A 201 5.46 0.56 -1.65
CA MET A 201 6.10 1.86 -1.88
C MET A 201 5.96 2.36 -3.32
N CYS A 202 5.93 1.45 -4.30
CA CYS A 202 5.64 1.77 -5.70
C CYS A 202 4.22 2.35 -5.88
N MET A 203 3.24 1.82 -5.15
CA MET A 203 1.84 2.26 -5.16
C MET A 203 1.67 3.65 -4.56
N VAL A 204 2.36 3.94 -3.46
CA VAL A 204 2.35 5.23 -2.77
C VAL A 204 3.02 6.32 -3.60
N ASN A 205 4.03 5.99 -4.40
CA ASN A 205 4.84 6.96 -5.15
C ASN A 205 4.45 7.08 -6.62
N CYS A 206 3.46 6.34 -7.12
CA CYS A 206 2.98 6.47 -8.50
C CYS A 206 2.05 7.69 -8.63
N PRO A 207 2.48 8.81 -9.24
CA PRO A 207 1.65 10.02 -9.32
C PRO A 207 0.44 9.87 -10.26
N PHE A 208 0.40 8.79 -11.05
CA PHE A 208 -0.71 8.49 -11.94
C PHE A 208 -1.77 7.58 -11.30
N GLY A 209 -1.52 7.08 -10.08
CA GLY A 209 -2.39 6.11 -9.42
C GLY A 209 -2.53 4.81 -10.22
N ALA A 210 -1.49 4.43 -10.96
CA ALA A 210 -1.53 3.28 -11.86
C ALA A 210 -1.28 1.94 -11.17
N ILE A 211 -0.88 1.96 -9.90
CA ILE A 211 -0.64 0.75 -9.11
C ILE A 211 -1.68 0.73 -8.01
N ALA A 212 -2.27 -0.44 -7.76
CA ALA A 212 -3.22 -0.67 -6.70
C ALA A 212 -3.07 -2.11 -6.18
N ASP A 213 -3.45 -2.32 -4.92
CA ASP A 213 -3.53 -3.63 -4.29
C ASP A 213 -4.95 -4.20 -4.36
N LYS A 214 -5.06 -5.52 -4.19
CA LYS A 214 -6.35 -6.18 -3.99
C LYS A 214 -6.90 -5.85 -2.60
N SER A 215 -8.19 -5.53 -2.54
CA SER A 215 -8.91 -5.25 -1.30
C SER A 215 -9.73 -6.47 -0.83
N GLN A 216 -10.19 -6.40 0.41
CA GLN A 216 -11.15 -7.32 1.02
C GLN A 216 -12.38 -6.59 1.62
N ILE A 217 -12.58 -5.30 1.32
CA ILE A 217 -13.67 -4.53 1.93
C ILE A 217 -15.06 -5.11 1.62
N TYR A 218 -15.28 -5.60 0.40
CA TYR A 218 -16.55 -6.20 0.01
C TYR A 218 -16.79 -7.50 0.79
N GLN A 219 -15.78 -8.38 0.87
CA GLN A 219 -15.87 -9.66 1.57
C GLN A 219 -16.07 -9.47 3.08
N LEU A 220 -15.41 -8.48 3.67
CA LEU A 220 -15.59 -8.08 5.06
C LEU A 220 -17.04 -7.66 5.33
N ILE A 221 -17.58 -6.74 4.52
CA ILE A 221 -18.95 -6.25 4.67
C ILE A 221 -19.97 -7.36 4.39
N LYS A 222 -19.69 -8.24 3.42
CA LYS A 222 -20.52 -9.43 3.18
C LYS A 222 -20.57 -10.34 4.40
N ALA A 223 -19.44 -10.60 5.06
CA ALA A 223 -19.40 -11.40 6.29
C ALA A 223 -20.24 -10.75 7.41
N MET A 224 -20.15 -9.42 7.57
CA MET A 224 -20.99 -8.68 8.54
C MET A 224 -22.48 -8.83 8.21
N ASN A 225 -22.86 -8.67 6.93
CA ASN A 225 -24.25 -8.81 6.50
C ASN A 225 -24.78 -10.25 6.63
N GLU A 226 -23.91 -11.25 6.55
CA GLU A 226 -24.21 -12.66 6.81
C GLU A 226 -24.33 -12.99 8.32
N GLY A 227 -24.19 -11.99 9.19
CA GLY A 227 -24.34 -12.14 10.64
C GLY A 227 -23.08 -12.59 11.37
N ALA A 228 -21.91 -12.55 10.71
CA ALA A 228 -20.65 -12.82 11.40
C ALA A 228 -20.36 -11.72 12.43
N GLU A 229 -19.99 -12.13 13.64
CA GLU A 229 -19.42 -11.22 14.63
C GLU A 229 -18.00 -10.83 14.18
N VAL A 230 -17.76 -9.54 13.91
CA VAL A 230 -16.48 -9.06 13.39
C VAL A 230 -15.79 -8.12 14.37
N ILE A 231 -14.60 -8.48 14.82
CA ILE A 231 -13.77 -7.68 15.73
C ILE A 231 -12.64 -7.01 14.95
N ALA A 232 -12.57 -5.68 15.02
CA ALA A 232 -11.51 -4.89 14.41
C ALA A 232 -10.30 -4.77 15.34
N ILE A 233 -9.10 -5.08 14.82
CA ILE A 233 -7.84 -4.80 15.51
C ILE A 233 -7.11 -3.65 14.81
N LEU A 234 -6.93 -2.53 15.52
CA LEU A 234 -6.39 -1.28 14.96
C LEU A 234 -4.87 -1.19 15.14
N ALA A 235 -4.14 -1.05 14.03
CA ALA A 235 -2.70 -0.82 14.07
C ALA A 235 -2.37 0.52 14.76
N PRO A 236 -1.25 0.63 15.52
CA PRO A 236 -0.93 1.83 16.31
C PRO A 236 -0.91 3.16 15.54
N ALA A 237 -0.64 3.10 14.23
CA ALA A 237 -0.59 4.28 13.35
C ALA A 237 -1.96 4.92 13.04
N PHE A 238 -3.07 4.42 13.59
CA PHE A 238 -4.43 4.89 13.27
C PHE A 238 -4.69 6.33 13.74
N VAL A 239 -4.02 6.76 14.81
CA VAL A 239 -4.11 8.13 15.33
C VAL A 239 -3.62 9.13 14.27
N GLY A 240 -4.47 10.10 13.93
CA GLY A 240 -4.18 11.12 12.93
C GLY A 240 -4.47 10.72 11.47
N GLN A 241 -4.92 9.49 11.19
CA GLN A 241 -5.22 9.05 9.81
C GLN A 241 -6.54 9.63 9.28
N PHE A 242 -7.53 9.79 10.16
CA PHE A 242 -8.89 10.21 9.80
C PHE A 242 -9.18 11.70 10.09
N GLY A 243 -8.11 12.49 10.24
CA GLY A 243 -8.19 13.92 10.53
C GLY A 243 -8.01 14.25 12.02
N PRO A 244 -7.82 15.54 12.35
CA PRO A 244 -7.44 15.97 13.70
C PRO A 244 -8.54 15.77 14.76
N LYS A 245 -9.81 15.72 14.34
CA LYS A 245 -10.96 15.50 15.24
C LYS A 245 -11.32 14.02 15.46
N ALA A 246 -10.69 13.10 14.74
CA ALA A 246 -10.90 11.67 14.90
C ALA A 246 -10.06 11.15 16.08
N THR A 247 -10.56 11.35 17.29
CA THR A 247 -9.93 10.82 18.51
C THR A 247 -10.07 9.29 18.57
N PRO A 248 -9.21 8.58 19.33
CA PRO A 248 -9.33 7.13 19.49
C PRO A 248 -10.73 6.66 19.89
N ASN A 249 -11.36 7.34 20.85
CA ASN A 249 -12.69 6.99 21.32
C ASN A 249 -13.77 7.17 20.25
N LYS A 250 -13.69 8.25 19.46
CA LYS A 250 -14.59 8.48 18.32
C LYS A 250 -14.42 7.42 17.24
N ILE A 251 -13.18 6.99 16.99
CA ILE A 251 -12.90 5.93 16.02
C ILE A 251 -13.49 4.60 16.47
N LYS A 252 -13.35 4.24 17.76
CA LYS A 252 -14.00 3.03 18.31
C LYS A 252 -15.52 3.11 18.15
N ALA A 253 -16.14 4.19 18.60
CA ALA A 253 -17.58 4.38 18.45
C ALA A 253 -18.04 4.31 16.98
N ALA A 254 -17.30 4.94 16.07
CA ALA A 254 -17.61 4.92 14.64
C ALA A 254 -17.51 3.51 14.04
N LEU A 255 -16.55 2.69 14.49
CA LEU A 255 -16.44 1.30 14.05
C LEU A 255 -17.66 0.48 14.50
N LEU A 256 -18.09 0.64 15.75
CA LEU A 256 -19.29 -0.02 16.24
C LEU A 256 -20.53 0.39 15.43
N ASP A 257 -20.68 1.69 15.15
CA ASP A 257 -21.79 2.25 14.35
C ASP A 257 -21.85 1.69 12.92
N ILE A 258 -20.70 1.35 12.32
CA ILE A 258 -20.65 0.78 10.95
C ILE A 258 -20.70 -0.75 10.92
N GLY A 259 -20.91 -1.40 12.06
CA GLY A 259 -21.23 -2.83 12.17
C GLY A 259 -20.15 -3.74 12.76
N PHE A 260 -19.03 -3.20 13.26
CA PHE A 260 -18.08 -4.03 14.02
C PHE A 260 -18.64 -4.36 15.41
N ALA A 261 -18.37 -5.57 15.89
CA ALA A 261 -18.83 -6.03 17.20
C ALA A 261 -17.97 -5.50 18.35
N ASP A 262 -16.65 -5.42 18.13
CA ASP A 262 -15.70 -4.87 19.10
C ASP A 262 -14.45 -4.34 18.39
N VAL A 263 -13.65 -3.55 19.12
CA VAL A 263 -12.43 -2.90 18.62
C VAL A 263 -11.31 -3.00 19.63
N TRP A 264 -10.17 -3.55 19.21
CA TRP A 264 -8.98 -3.74 20.05
C TRP A 264 -7.78 -3.00 19.48
N GLU A 265 -6.93 -2.47 20.36
CA GLU A 265 -5.63 -1.94 19.95
C GLU A 265 -4.63 -3.05 19.62
N VAL A 266 -4.04 -3.02 18.42
CA VAL A 266 -2.88 -3.89 18.08
C VAL A 266 -1.64 -3.55 18.93
N ALA A 267 -1.65 -2.41 19.61
CA ALA A 267 -0.64 -2.05 20.59
C ALA A 267 -0.53 -3.10 21.72
N VAL A 268 -1.61 -3.82 22.05
CA VAL A 268 -1.58 -4.94 23.01
C VAL A 268 -0.63 -6.05 22.54
N GLY A 269 -0.76 -6.50 21.29
CA GLY A 269 0.16 -7.48 20.72
C GLY A 269 1.56 -6.92 20.48
N ALA A 270 1.71 -5.60 20.37
CA ALA A 270 3.00 -4.94 20.29
C ALA A 270 3.72 -4.95 21.64
N ASP A 271 3.03 -4.68 22.75
CA ASP A 271 3.58 -4.81 24.11
C ASP A 271 4.06 -6.26 24.36
N ALA A 272 3.24 -7.26 24.01
CA ALA A 272 3.62 -8.66 24.12
C ALA A 272 4.83 -9.01 23.23
N GLY A 273 4.84 -8.51 21.98
CA GLY A 273 5.96 -8.69 21.07
C GLY A 273 7.26 -8.06 21.57
N ALA A 274 7.19 -6.86 22.16
CA ALA A 274 8.33 -6.16 22.74
C ALA A 274 8.96 -6.99 23.86
N LEU A 275 8.14 -7.52 24.75
CA LEU A 275 8.57 -8.35 25.87
C LEU A 275 9.27 -9.64 25.40
N GLU A 276 8.70 -10.33 24.41
CA GLU A 276 9.29 -11.55 23.87
C GLU A 276 10.59 -11.27 23.08
N GLU A 277 10.64 -10.20 22.28
CA GLU A 277 11.87 -9.77 21.60
C GLU A 277 12.95 -9.31 22.61
N ALA A 278 12.58 -8.65 23.70
CA ALA A 278 13.49 -8.25 24.78
C ALA A 278 14.10 -9.48 25.49
N LYS A 279 13.27 -10.47 25.86
CA LYS A 279 13.75 -11.74 26.42
C LYS A 279 14.69 -12.45 25.47
N HIS A 280 14.34 -12.52 24.18
CA HIS A 280 15.18 -13.13 23.17
C HIS A 280 16.53 -12.40 23.04
N TYR A 281 16.51 -11.07 23.04
CA TYR A 281 17.73 -10.26 23.00
C TYR A 281 18.65 -10.54 24.20
N VAL A 282 18.12 -10.51 25.42
CA VAL A 282 18.90 -10.76 26.65
C VAL A 282 19.46 -12.19 26.67
N GLN A 283 18.69 -13.19 26.22
CA GLN A 283 19.10 -14.59 26.29
C GLN A 283 20.04 -15.00 25.17
N SER A 284 19.98 -14.36 24.00
CA SER A 284 20.75 -14.77 22.82
C SER A 284 21.86 -13.77 22.48
N VAL A 285 21.58 -12.47 22.46
CA VAL A 285 22.58 -11.46 22.07
C VAL A 285 23.49 -11.12 23.24
N ALA A 286 22.93 -10.80 24.41
CA ALA A 286 23.74 -10.42 25.57
C ALA A 286 24.61 -11.58 26.11
N THR A 287 24.24 -12.83 25.82
CA THR A 287 25.04 -14.03 26.14
C THR A 287 26.04 -14.42 25.05
N GLY A 288 26.06 -13.71 23.92
CA GLY A 288 26.96 -13.98 22.79
C GLY A 288 26.58 -15.16 21.89
N LYS A 289 25.38 -15.75 22.05
CA LYS A 289 24.89 -16.82 21.17
C LYS A 289 24.53 -16.32 19.77
N LEU A 290 23.99 -15.11 19.67
CA LEU A 290 23.72 -14.41 18.42
C LEU A 290 24.52 -13.10 18.37
N PRO A 291 25.05 -12.71 17.19
CA PRO A 291 25.82 -11.47 17.06
C PRO A 291 24.95 -10.22 17.20
N PHE A 292 23.69 -10.29 16.75
CA PHE A 292 22.68 -9.23 16.85
C PHE A 292 21.28 -9.84 16.67
N LEU A 293 20.24 -9.05 16.91
CA LEU A 293 18.85 -9.43 16.72
C LEU A 293 18.16 -8.47 15.74
N LEU A 294 17.45 -9.02 14.76
CA LEU A 294 16.61 -8.31 13.83
C LEU A 294 15.13 -8.45 14.25
N THR A 295 14.38 -7.36 14.15
CA THR A 295 12.94 -7.35 14.52
C THR A 295 12.09 -8.18 13.54
N SER A 296 10.99 -8.75 14.02
CA SER A 296 10.13 -9.67 13.23
C SER A 296 8.83 -9.04 12.70
N CYS A 297 8.42 -7.88 13.23
CA CYS A 297 7.06 -7.37 13.09
C CYS A 297 6.66 -6.90 11.66
N CYS A 298 7.63 -6.56 10.81
CA CYS A 298 7.41 -6.06 9.45
C CYS A 298 7.49 -7.21 8.42
N PRO A 299 6.37 -7.60 7.77
CA PRO A 299 6.38 -8.73 6.85
C PRO A 299 7.27 -8.50 5.61
N SER A 300 7.34 -7.27 5.10
CA SER A 300 8.24 -6.94 3.99
C SER A 300 9.71 -7.02 4.37
N TRP A 301 10.06 -6.71 5.63
CA TRP A 301 11.41 -6.87 6.16
C TRP A 301 11.78 -8.35 6.27
N SER A 302 10.90 -9.18 6.84
CA SER A 302 11.14 -10.63 6.88
C SER A 302 11.26 -11.24 5.48
N MET A 303 10.45 -10.78 4.51
CA MET A 303 10.56 -11.23 3.12
C MET A 303 11.84 -10.75 2.43
N LEU A 304 12.35 -9.57 2.77
CA LEU A 304 13.64 -9.09 2.30
C LEU A 304 14.76 -10.01 2.77
N GLY A 305 14.82 -10.30 4.08
CA GLY A 305 15.80 -11.24 4.65
C GLY A 305 15.74 -12.59 3.94
N LYS A 306 14.55 -13.20 3.82
CA LYS A 306 14.38 -14.50 3.17
C LYS A 306 14.84 -14.56 1.72
N LYS A 307 14.64 -13.48 0.95
CA LYS A 307 14.93 -13.47 -0.50
C LYS A 307 16.35 -13.03 -0.83
N TYR A 308 16.90 -12.09 -0.06
CA TYR A 308 18.11 -11.37 -0.44
C TYR A 308 19.26 -11.52 0.55
N PHE A 309 18.96 -11.92 1.80
CA PHE A 309 19.95 -12.08 2.86
C PHE A 309 19.69 -13.38 3.66
N PRO A 310 19.62 -14.55 3.00
CA PRO A 310 19.36 -15.83 3.67
C PRO A 310 20.40 -16.16 4.74
N GLU A 311 21.59 -15.57 4.67
CA GLU A 311 22.68 -15.76 5.62
C GLU A 311 22.46 -15.05 6.97
N VAL A 312 21.53 -14.07 7.05
CA VAL A 312 21.19 -13.36 8.30
C VAL A 312 19.72 -13.55 8.72
N ILE A 313 19.05 -14.57 8.16
CA ILE A 313 17.62 -14.78 8.39
C ILE A 313 17.33 -15.33 9.79
N ASP A 314 18.27 -16.09 10.36
CA ASP A 314 18.14 -16.73 11.66
C ASP A 314 18.30 -15.73 12.81
N GLU A 315 18.82 -14.53 12.54
CA GLU A 315 18.87 -13.39 13.43
C GLU A 315 17.53 -12.64 13.51
N ILE A 316 16.54 -12.94 12.65
CA ILE A 316 15.18 -12.40 12.80
C ILE A 316 14.48 -13.09 13.97
N SER A 317 13.97 -12.30 14.92
CA SER A 317 13.22 -12.84 16.05
C SER A 317 12.04 -13.72 15.62
N ASN A 318 11.79 -14.80 16.36
CA ASN A 318 10.64 -15.68 16.16
C ASN A 318 9.36 -15.17 16.86
N ALA A 319 9.43 -14.00 17.51
CA ALA A 319 8.26 -13.37 18.12
C ALA A 319 7.14 -13.17 17.09
N LEU A 320 5.90 -13.42 17.52
CA LEU A 320 4.72 -13.15 16.69
C LEU A 320 4.67 -11.66 16.34
N THR A 321 4.19 -11.34 15.14
CA THR A 321 3.95 -9.93 14.84
C THR A 321 2.79 -9.39 15.68
N PRO A 322 2.75 -8.08 15.97
CA PRO A 322 1.70 -7.50 16.80
C PRO A 322 0.27 -7.80 16.32
N MET A 323 0.08 -7.86 14.99
CA MET A 323 -1.19 -8.25 14.39
C MET A 323 -1.61 -9.65 14.82
N VAL A 324 -0.71 -10.63 14.70
CA VAL A 324 -1.00 -12.04 15.01
C VAL A 324 -1.17 -12.25 16.50
N ALA A 325 -0.33 -11.61 17.33
CA ALA A 325 -0.44 -11.67 18.78
C ALA A 325 -1.79 -11.11 19.27
N THR A 326 -2.20 -9.95 18.76
CA THR A 326 -3.49 -9.33 19.11
C THR A 326 -4.67 -10.16 18.61
N ALA A 327 -4.59 -10.68 17.37
CA ALA A 327 -5.64 -11.52 16.81
C ALA A 327 -5.86 -12.80 17.62
N ARG A 328 -4.77 -13.45 18.08
CA ARG A 328 -4.83 -14.60 18.99
C ARG A 328 -5.52 -14.25 20.31
N ALA A 329 -5.16 -13.12 20.91
CA ALA A 329 -5.78 -12.66 22.16
C ALA A 329 -7.29 -12.42 21.99
N ALA A 330 -7.69 -11.72 20.92
CA ALA A 330 -9.10 -11.47 20.61
C ALA A 330 -9.88 -12.76 20.29
N ARG A 331 -9.22 -13.76 19.68
CA ARG A 331 -9.86 -15.05 19.40
C ARG A 331 -10.02 -15.92 20.65
N ILE A 332 -9.15 -15.79 21.64
CA ILE A 332 -9.32 -16.49 22.93
C ILE A 332 -10.57 -15.97 23.66
N THR A 333 -10.80 -14.65 23.63
CA THR A 333 -11.99 -14.04 24.24
C THR A 333 -13.25 -14.26 23.42
N SER A 334 -13.13 -14.28 22.08
CA SER A 334 -14.25 -14.45 21.15
C SER A 334 -13.95 -15.53 20.10
N PRO A 335 -14.08 -16.83 20.44
CA PRO A 335 -13.63 -17.95 19.59
C PRO A 335 -14.29 -18.02 18.20
N ASN A 336 -15.54 -17.58 18.10
CA ASN A 336 -16.33 -17.62 16.87
C ASN A 336 -16.26 -16.31 16.05
N ALA A 337 -15.62 -15.26 16.60
CA ALA A 337 -15.53 -13.99 15.92
C ALA A 337 -14.56 -14.05 14.72
N LYS A 338 -14.90 -13.30 13.68
CA LYS A 338 -14.01 -12.99 12.57
C LYS A 338 -13.13 -11.82 12.97
N ILE A 339 -11.82 -11.96 12.80
CA ILE A 339 -10.85 -10.92 13.16
C ILE A 339 -10.38 -10.18 11.92
N VAL A 340 -10.49 -8.85 11.94
CA VAL A 340 -10.00 -7.98 10.87
C VAL A 340 -8.93 -7.03 11.36
N PHE A 341 -7.76 -7.10 10.74
CA PHE A 341 -6.71 -6.11 10.95
C PHE A 341 -6.95 -4.89 10.09
N VAL A 342 -6.90 -3.71 10.72
CA VAL A 342 -6.95 -2.42 10.06
C VAL A 342 -5.60 -1.71 10.25
N GLY A 343 -4.88 -1.41 9.17
CA GLY A 343 -3.56 -0.78 9.32
C GLY A 343 -3.02 -0.03 8.10
N PRO A 344 -1.77 0.45 8.17
CA PRO A 344 -1.19 1.25 7.09
C PRO A 344 -0.54 0.42 5.98
N CYS A 345 -0.50 -0.92 6.11
CA CYS A 345 0.42 -1.76 5.37
C CYS A 345 -0.30 -2.82 4.53
N VAL A 346 -0.16 -2.72 3.21
CA VAL A 346 -0.66 -3.74 2.27
C VAL A 346 0.06 -5.08 2.42
N ALA A 347 1.32 -5.11 2.87
CA ALA A 347 2.05 -6.35 3.04
C ALA A 347 1.46 -7.26 4.14
N LYS A 348 0.69 -6.69 5.08
CA LYS A 348 -0.03 -7.47 6.10
C LYS A 348 -1.09 -8.38 5.50
N LYS A 349 -1.66 -8.02 4.33
CA LYS A 349 -2.56 -8.89 3.55
C LYS A 349 -1.89 -10.24 3.20
N LEU A 350 -0.61 -10.21 2.80
CA LEU A 350 0.15 -11.43 2.52
C LEU A 350 0.61 -12.17 3.78
N GLU A 351 0.77 -11.47 4.90
CA GLU A 351 1.07 -12.12 6.17
C GLU A 351 -0.13 -12.93 6.66
N ALA A 352 -1.33 -12.33 6.62
CA ALA A 352 -2.59 -12.99 6.98
C ALA A 352 -2.92 -14.17 6.04
N SER A 353 -2.49 -14.12 4.77
CA SER A 353 -2.67 -15.25 3.85
C SER A 353 -1.73 -16.44 4.10
N ARG A 354 -0.77 -16.34 5.02
CA ARG A 354 0.13 -17.46 5.36
C ARG A 354 -0.65 -18.55 6.08
N ARG A 355 -0.43 -19.82 5.72
CA ARG A 355 -1.13 -20.98 6.30
C ARG A 355 -1.10 -21.00 7.85
N THR A 356 0.00 -20.56 8.46
CA THR A 356 0.21 -20.54 9.91
C THR A 356 -0.44 -19.36 10.65
N VAL A 357 -0.88 -18.34 9.92
CA VAL A 357 -1.48 -17.11 10.47
C VAL A 357 -2.97 -17.01 10.13
N ARG A 358 -3.37 -17.65 9.03
CA ARG A 358 -4.72 -17.55 8.49
C ARG A 358 -5.83 -18.01 9.44
N SER A 359 -5.53 -18.93 10.35
CA SER A 359 -6.47 -19.32 11.40
C SER A 359 -6.74 -18.20 12.42
N GLU A 360 -5.88 -17.18 12.46
CA GLU A 360 -5.94 -16.09 13.44
C GLU A 360 -6.57 -14.82 12.88
N VAL A 361 -6.29 -14.48 11.61
CA VAL A 361 -6.73 -13.23 10.97
C VAL A 361 -7.53 -13.53 9.71
N ASP A 362 -8.81 -13.16 9.71
CA ASP A 362 -9.74 -13.43 8.62
C ASP A 362 -9.63 -12.38 7.49
N PHE A 363 -9.48 -11.10 7.86
CA PHE A 363 -9.41 -10.00 6.90
C PHE A 363 -8.29 -9.01 7.21
N VAL A 364 -7.78 -8.36 6.16
CA VAL A 364 -6.86 -7.23 6.31
C VAL A 364 -7.29 -6.09 5.40
N ILE A 365 -7.59 -4.94 5.99
CA ILE A 365 -7.89 -3.70 5.27
C ILE A 365 -6.92 -2.59 5.70
N THR A 366 -6.74 -1.63 4.81
CA THR A 366 -5.92 -0.44 5.07
C THR A 366 -6.75 0.70 5.66
N PHE A 367 -6.09 1.72 6.21
CA PHE A 367 -6.78 2.94 6.61
C PHE A 367 -7.47 3.67 5.45
N GLU A 368 -6.95 3.60 4.22
CA GLU A 368 -7.63 4.17 3.05
C GLU A 368 -8.92 3.42 2.73
N GLU A 369 -8.91 2.09 2.87
CA GLU A 369 -10.08 1.23 2.73
C GLU A 369 -11.13 1.51 3.82
N LEU A 370 -10.70 1.60 5.09
CA LEU A 370 -11.60 1.96 6.21
C LEU A 370 -12.19 3.37 6.06
N ALA A 371 -11.41 4.34 5.58
CA ALA A 371 -11.94 5.68 5.28
C ALA A 371 -13.06 5.63 4.23
N GLY A 372 -12.96 4.73 3.25
CA GLY A 372 -14.04 4.46 2.29
C GLY A 372 -15.29 3.88 2.96
N MET A 373 -15.13 2.98 3.93
CA MET A 373 -16.26 2.44 4.70
C MET A 373 -16.96 3.51 5.54
N PHE A 374 -16.20 4.37 6.23
CA PHE A 374 -16.76 5.52 6.95
C PHE A 374 -17.53 6.46 6.01
N ASP A 375 -16.96 6.79 4.85
CA ASP A 375 -17.64 7.64 3.87
C ASP A 375 -18.92 7.01 3.32
N ALA A 376 -18.96 5.69 3.19
CA ALA A 376 -20.12 4.94 2.70
C ALA A 376 -21.27 4.95 3.72
N LYS A 377 -20.94 5.03 5.02
CA LYS A 377 -21.89 5.18 6.13
C LYS A 377 -22.05 6.63 6.58
N GLU A 378 -21.56 7.58 5.80
CA GLU A 378 -21.70 9.03 6.02
C GLU A 378 -21.13 9.50 7.38
N ILE A 379 -20.10 8.84 7.88
CA ILE A 379 -19.38 9.23 9.09
C ILE A 379 -18.44 10.40 8.78
N ASP A 380 -18.76 11.59 9.30
CA ASP A 380 -17.87 12.75 9.31
C ASP A 380 -17.39 13.07 10.74
N PHE A 381 -16.11 12.82 11.01
CA PHE A 381 -15.50 13.09 12.32
C PHE A 381 -15.51 14.58 12.74
N ASN A 382 -15.81 15.51 11.83
CA ASN A 382 -15.98 16.91 12.19
C ASN A 382 -17.27 17.17 12.97
N THR A 383 -18.31 16.36 12.74
CA THR A 383 -19.65 16.45 13.33
C THR A 383 -20.01 15.21 14.14
N TYR A 384 -19.19 14.16 14.12
CA TYR A 384 -19.40 12.94 14.90
C TYR A 384 -19.10 13.17 16.39
N GLU A 385 -20.06 12.84 17.25
CA GLU A 385 -20.02 13.15 18.68
C GLU A 385 -19.91 11.92 19.60
N LYS A 386 -20.30 10.73 19.13
CA LYS A 386 -20.24 9.51 19.96
C LYS A 386 -18.79 9.16 20.30
N GLU A 387 -18.59 8.67 21.52
CA GLU A 387 -17.31 8.22 22.03
C GLU A 387 -17.47 6.92 22.79
N GLU A 388 -16.54 6.00 22.58
CA GLU A 388 -16.45 4.72 23.29
C GLU A 388 -15.00 4.54 23.73
N GLU A 389 -14.78 4.14 24.99
CA GLU A 389 -13.42 4.09 25.53
C GLU A 389 -12.58 3.02 24.82
N LEU A 390 -11.44 3.44 24.28
CA LEU A 390 -10.42 2.56 23.71
C LEU A 390 -9.09 2.77 24.44
N ASN A 391 -8.77 1.86 25.36
CA ASN A 391 -7.56 1.97 26.17
C ASN A 391 -7.06 0.59 26.63
N ASP A 392 -6.68 -0.25 25.67
CA ASP A 392 -6.36 -1.65 25.95
C ASP A 392 -4.86 -1.86 26.23
N ALA A 393 -4.00 -0.98 25.70
CA ALA A 393 -2.54 -1.15 25.70
C ALA A 393 -1.81 -0.40 26.81
N PHE A 394 -0.68 -0.94 27.28
CA PHE A 394 0.09 -0.41 28.41
C PHE A 394 0.92 0.83 28.06
N GLY A 395 1.32 0.97 26.78
CA GLY A 395 1.82 2.24 26.23
C GLY A 395 3.03 2.12 25.29
N ALA A 396 3.98 1.21 25.56
CA ALA A 396 5.18 1.05 24.72
C ALA A 396 4.82 0.62 23.29
N GLY A 397 3.83 -0.26 23.16
CA GLY A 397 3.26 -0.75 21.91
C GLY A 397 2.65 0.34 21.03
N ARG A 398 2.15 1.44 21.61
CA ARG A 398 1.60 2.56 20.84
C ARG A 398 2.67 3.29 20.03
N GLY A 399 3.93 3.22 20.46
CA GLY A 399 5.08 3.82 19.75
C GLY A 399 5.58 3.04 18.52
N TYR A 400 5.13 1.79 18.31
CA TYR A 400 5.64 0.90 17.24
C TYR A 400 5.56 1.47 15.83
N ALA A 401 4.60 2.35 15.57
CA ALA A 401 4.36 2.93 14.26
C ALA A 401 5.43 3.92 13.80
N VAL A 402 6.25 4.44 14.72
CA VAL A 402 7.30 5.43 14.43
C VAL A 402 8.63 4.73 14.14
N ALA A 403 9.46 5.31 13.28
CA ALA A 403 10.81 4.80 13.04
C ALA A 403 11.57 4.67 14.37
N SER A 404 12.27 3.56 14.57
CA SER A 404 12.93 3.18 15.83
C SER A 404 11.98 2.92 17.02
N GLY A 405 10.66 3.03 16.85
CA GLY A 405 9.70 2.80 17.93
C GLY A 405 9.70 1.37 18.47
N VAL A 406 9.88 0.37 17.59
CA VAL A 406 10.02 -1.04 17.98
C VAL A 406 11.26 -1.23 18.86
N ALA A 407 12.43 -0.76 18.41
CA ALA A 407 13.66 -0.84 19.19
C ALA A 407 13.57 -0.07 20.52
N GLY A 408 12.90 1.09 20.52
CA GLY A 408 12.64 1.85 21.74
C GLY A 408 11.76 1.10 22.74
N ALA A 409 10.71 0.42 22.27
CA ALA A 409 9.85 -0.40 23.12
C ALA A 409 10.58 -1.62 23.69
N ILE A 410 11.36 -2.33 22.86
CA ILE A 410 12.19 -3.46 23.33
C ILE A 410 13.17 -2.97 24.41
N LYS A 411 13.85 -1.85 24.17
CA LYS A 411 14.77 -1.27 25.15
C LYS A 411 14.06 -0.94 26.47
N ALA A 412 12.88 -0.34 26.41
CA ALA A 412 12.08 -0.02 27.60
C ALA A 412 11.58 -1.27 28.36
N CYS A 413 11.56 -2.45 27.73
CA CYS A 413 11.29 -3.72 28.42
C CYS A 413 12.54 -4.35 29.06
N ILE A 414 13.75 -3.91 28.67
CA ILE A 414 15.02 -4.40 29.21
C ILE A 414 15.48 -3.54 30.39
N ASP A 415 15.37 -2.21 30.23
CA ASP A 415 15.63 -1.22 31.27
C ASP A 415 14.62 -1.36 32.42
#